data_AF-A0A7X6T3A5-F1
#
_entry.id   AF-A0A7X6T3A5-F1
#
_cell.length_a   1.000
_cell.length_b   1.000
_cell.length_c   1.000
_cell.angle_alpha   90.00
_cell.angle_beta   90.00
_cell.angle_gamma   90.00
#
_symmetry.space_group_name_H-M   'P 1'
#
loop_
_entity.id
_entity.type
_entity.pdbx_description
1 polymer ?
#
loop_
_entity_poly.entity_id
_entity_poly.type
_entity_poly.pdbx_seq_one_letter_code
_entity_poly.pdbx_strand_id
1 'polypeptide(L)'
;GPSENEKRDYLLPWDNPWKAIVGGANWIGRGYILAGQDTSYLQKFNLDGDTYGTYWHQYMGNINAPAIESARVFNMYLDQKLLNTPFVFRIPVLADMPKNPSPYPSDNKSRNNWLKSISIQGAEFDMSPNFNPEVYDYNMTVWGETDLVTIAAQAYHSKCTVKNATTVKLKPGMNEITLEAVSESGHKRNYKLSINFTGEEGPDLPPVNVEPKNDYQVKEGYITNAWPEDGRNKAGQILDSLDLPQGFSSKAFDASGKEAKADTPLGTGARIDLFYEDKEEVVQSLVLVIYGDPSGDGVINAIDLSYIIDSMVKGKTWTEAQNVALDANRDGSINAIDLSSIIDSMVKGQAIKQD
;
A
#
# COMPACT_ATOMS: atom_id res chain seq x y z
N GLY A 1 -11.53 -21.43 4.64
CA GLY A 1 -12.19 -21.87 5.88
C GLY A 1 -11.15 -22.28 6.91
N PRO A 2 -11.48 -22.44 8.20
CA PRO A 2 -10.50 -22.81 9.23
C PRO A 2 -9.84 -24.14 8.89
N SER A 3 -8.52 -24.21 9.05
CA SER A 3 -7.71 -25.42 8.91
C SER A 3 -8.14 -26.49 9.92
N GLU A 4 -7.77 -27.75 9.68
CA GLU A 4 -8.06 -28.84 10.63
C GLU A 4 -7.43 -28.60 12.01
N ASN A 5 -6.26 -27.95 12.04
CA ASN A 5 -5.63 -27.52 13.28
C ASN A 5 -6.47 -26.46 13.99
N GLU A 6 -6.95 -25.44 13.28
CA GLU A 6 -7.81 -24.40 13.88
C GLU A 6 -9.15 -24.97 14.34
N LYS A 7 -9.72 -25.94 13.62
CA LYS A 7 -10.95 -26.61 14.05
C LYS A 7 -10.74 -27.36 15.36
N ARG A 8 -9.64 -28.09 15.49
CA ARG A 8 -9.28 -28.78 16.74
C ARG A 8 -8.99 -27.79 17.86
N ASP A 9 -8.12 -26.81 17.60
CA ASP A 9 -7.58 -25.91 18.60
C ASP A 9 -8.68 -24.95 19.13
N TYR A 10 -9.61 -24.53 18.27
CA TYR A 10 -10.71 -23.63 18.63
C TYR A 10 -12.05 -24.36 18.80
N LEU A 11 -12.09 -25.70 18.83
CA LEU A 11 -13.31 -26.49 19.03
C LEU A 11 -14.44 -26.18 18.02
N LEU A 12 -14.10 -25.95 16.75
CA LEU A 12 -15.08 -25.67 15.70
C LEU A 12 -15.71 -26.97 15.17
N PRO A 13 -17.00 -26.95 14.75
CA PRO A 13 -17.90 -25.80 14.82
C PRO A 13 -18.39 -25.55 16.25
N TRP A 14 -18.63 -24.27 16.57
CA TRP A 14 -19.27 -23.84 17.81
C TRP A 14 -20.77 -24.11 17.78
N ASP A 15 -21.13 -25.39 17.81
CA ASP A 15 -22.50 -25.89 17.77
C ASP A 15 -23.20 -25.83 19.14
N ASN A 16 -22.51 -25.36 20.19
CA ASN A 16 -23.07 -25.17 21.52
C ASN A 16 -22.33 -24.08 22.32
N PRO A 17 -22.96 -23.53 23.38
CA PRO A 17 -22.36 -22.46 24.18
C PRO A 17 -21.01 -22.81 24.81
N TRP A 18 -20.82 -24.05 25.26
CA TRP A 18 -19.56 -24.46 25.89
C TRP A 18 -18.40 -24.43 24.89
N LYS A 19 -18.59 -24.99 23.69
CA LYS A 19 -17.57 -24.91 22.63
C LYS A 19 -17.29 -23.48 22.21
N ALA A 20 -18.32 -22.63 22.11
CA ALA A 20 -18.14 -21.22 21.78
C ALA A 20 -17.31 -20.47 22.83
N ILE A 21 -17.59 -20.71 24.13
CA ILE A 21 -16.88 -20.07 25.23
C ILE A 21 -15.42 -20.55 25.31
N VAL A 22 -15.20 -21.88 25.34
CA VAL A 22 -13.86 -22.45 25.50
C VAL A 22 -13.01 -22.23 24.25
N GLY A 23 -13.59 -22.45 23.08
CA GLY A 23 -12.95 -22.23 21.79
C GLY A 23 -12.61 -20.76 21.55
N GLY A 24 -13.55 -19.85 21.85
CA GLY A 24 -13.34 -18.40 21.75
C GLY A 24 -12.28 -17.89 22.72
N ALA A 25 -12.28 -18.39 23.97
CA ALA A 25 -11.23 -18.05 24.94
C ALA A 25 -9.84 -18.49 24.46
N ASN A 26 -9.73 -19.68 23.84
CA ASN A 26 -8.46 -20.13 23.28
C ASN A 26 -8.02 -19.28 22.07
N TRP A 27 -8.98 -18.91 21.21
CA TRP A 27 -8.71 -18.03 20.05
C TRP A 27 -8.19 -16.66 20.48
N ILE A 28 -8.84 -16.00 21.44
CA ILE A 28 -8.39 -14.70 21.98
C ILE A 28 -7.06 -14.86 22.71
N GLY A 29 -6.93 -15.91 23.53
CA GLY A 29 -5.74 -16.19 24.31
C GLY A 29 -4.51 -16.33 23.43
N ARG A 30 -4.58 -17.16 22.39
CA ARG A 30 -3.46 -17.41 21.48
C ARG A 30 -3.21 -16.28 20.49
N GLY A 31 -4.27 -15.75 19.87
CA GLY A 31 -4.15 -14.76 18.80
C GLY A 31 -3.79 -13.36 19.28
N TYR A 32 -4.19 -12.99 20.50
CA TYR A 32 -4.03 -11.61 20.99
C TYR A 32 -3.19 -11.57 22.26
N ILE A 33 -3.66 -12.23 23.33
CA ILE A 33 -3.06 -12.08 24.67
C ILE A 33 -1.62 -12.58 24.69
N LEU A 34 -1.38 -13.82 24.23
CA LEU A 34 -0.04 -14.41 24.18
C LEU A 34 0.86 -13.78 23.11
N ALA A 35 0.29 -13.02 22.19
CA ALA A 35 1.01 -12.30 21.13
C ALA A 35 1.42 -10.87 21.54
N GLY A 36 1.16 -10.46 22.79
CA GLY A 36 1.50 -9.14 23.33
C GLY A 36 0.32 -8.17 23.45
N GLN A 37 -0.83 -8.49 22.85
CA GLN A 37 -2.05 -7.68 22.89
C GLN A 37 -2.94 -8.07 24.09
N ASP A 38 -2.42 -7.92 25.30
CA ASP A 38 -3.04 -8.38 26.55
C ASP A 38 -3.90 -7.32 27.28
N THR A 39 -4.13 -6.17 26.66
CA THR A 39 -5.11 -5.17 27.10
C THR A 39 -6.07 -4.83 25.98
N SER A 40 -7.32 -4.43 26.29
CA SER A 40 -8.28 -3.98 25.26
C SER A 40 -7.71 -2.84 24.41
N TYR A 41 -6.84 -2.00 24.97
CA TYR A 41 -6.15 -0.95 24.23
C TYR A 41 -5.17 -1.52 23.20
N LEU A 42 -4.32 -2.49 23.59
CA LEU A 42 -3.38 -3.13 22.67
C LEU A 42 -4.07 -4.02 21.63
N GLN A 43 -5.18 -4.67 21.98
CA GLN A 43 -6.03 -5.38 21.03
C GLN A 43 -6.65 -4.45 19.99
N LYS A 44 -6.93 -3.19 20.34
CA LYS A 44 -7.48 -2.20 19.40
C LYS A 44 -6.43 -1.57 18.52
N PHE A 45 -5.30 -1.18 19.10
CA PHE A 45 -4.36 -0.25 18.48
C PHE A 45 -3.00 -0.86 18.12
N ASN A 46 -2.65 -2.02 18.71
CA ASN A 46 -1.42 -2.77 18.45
C ASN A 46 -0.15 -1.91 18.33
N LEU A 47 0.26 -1.29 19.44
CA LEU A 47 1.33 -0.29 19.42
C LEU A 47 2.75 -0.85 19.45
N ASP A 48 2.95 -2.07 19.94
CA ASP A 48 4.29 -2.68 20.04
C ASP A 48 4.75 -3.22 18.67
N GLY A 49 3.85 -3.84 17.90
CA GLY A 49 4.14 -4.36 16.56
C GLY A 49 5.05 -5.58 16.53
N ASP A 50 5.47 -6.09 17.69
CA ASP A 50 6.48 -7.16 17.84
C ASP A 50 6.10 -8.46 17.12
N THR A 51 4.82 -8.84 17.15
CA THR A 51 4.35 -10.12 16.56
C THR A 51 3.74 -9.94 15.17
N TYR A 52 2.99 -8.85 14.95
CA TYR A 52 2.15 -8.69 13.75
C TYR A 52 2.44 -7.42 12.94
N GLY A 53 3.42 -6.61 13.34
CA GLY A 53 3.65 -5.28 12.79
C GLY A 53 2.79 -4.21 13.46
N THR A 54 3.35 -3.02 13.65
CA THR A 54 2.70 -1.92 14.35
C THR A 54 1.39 -1.51 13.67
N TYR A 55 0.35 -1.25 14.46
CA TYR A 55 -1.01 -0.90 14.01
C TYR A 55 -1.77 -2.00 13.25
N TRP A 56 -1.19 -3.18 13.08
CA TRP A 56 -1.85 -4.33 12.45
C TRP A 56 -2.63 -5.20 13.46
N HIS A 57 -3.28 -6.28 12.99
CA HIS A 57 -3.95 -7.29 13.83
C HIS A 57 -4.88 -6.69 14.91
N GLN A 58 -5.77 -5.78 14.49
CA GLN A 58 -6.71 -5.11 15.41
C GLN A 58 -7.95 -5.98 15.61
N TYR A 59 -8.27 -6.27 16.87
CA TYR A 59 -9.43 -7.09 17.26
C TYR A 59 -10.76 -6.49 16.78
N MET A 60 -10.81 -5.16 16.66
CA MET A 60 -12.05 -4.43 16.42
C MET A 60 -11.84 -3.14 15.63
N GLY A 61 -12.84 -2.79 14.81
CA GLY A 61 -12.92 -1.51 14.09
C GLY A 61 -13.44 -0.35 14.93
N ASN A 62 -14.17 -0.62 16.02
CA ASN A 62 -14.71 0.42 16.89
C ASN A 62 -13.60 1.10 17.70
N ILE A 63 -13.25 2.33 17.33
CA ILE A 63 -12.22 3.13 18.01
C ILE A 63 -12.52 3.42 19.48
N ASN A 64 -13.80 3.41 19.87
CA ASN A 64 -14.23 3.70 21.24
C ASN A 64 -14.34 2.44 22.12
N ALA A 65 -14.15 1.25 21.56
CA ALA A 65 -14.32 -0.01 22.28
C ALA A 65 -13.45 -0.09 23.55
N PRO A 66 -12.15 0.24 23.55
CA PRO A 66 -11.34 0.16 24.76
C PRO A 66 -11.90 1.00 25.92
N ALA A 67 -12.37 2.21 25.66
CA ALA A 67 -12.91 3.10 26.68
C ALA A 67 -14.25 2.57 27.22
N ILE A 68 -15.17 2.20 26.33
CA ILE A 68 -16.51 1.75 26.70
C ILE A 68 -16.46 0.39 27.41
N GLU A 69 -15.67 -0.55 26.92
CA GLU A 69 -15.55 -1.88 27.49
C GLU A 69 -14.80 -1.86 28.83
N SER A 70 -13.73 -1.07 28.95
CA SER A 70 -13.01 -0.91 30.23
C SER A 70 -13.91 -0.32 31.32
N ALA A 71 -14.82 0.61 30.98
CA ALA A 71 -15.79 1.14 31.93
C ALA A 71 -16.78 0.06 32.42
N ARG A 72 -17.22 -0.85 31.54
CA ARG A 72 -18.07 -1.99 31.93
C ARG A 72 -17.32 -2.96 32.82
N VAL A 73 -16.07 -3.27 32.49
CA VAL A 73 -15.21 -4.12 33.33
C VAL A 73 -15.01 -3.50 34.70
N PHE A 74 -14.69 -2.20 34.79
CA PHE A 74 -14.58 -1.49 36.07
C PHE A 74 -15.84 -1.62 36.92
N ASN A 75 -17.03 -1.38 36.34
CA ASN A 75 -18.29 -1.50 37.07
C ASN A 75 -18.53 -2.92 37.58
N MET A 76 -18.19 -3.95 36.79
CA MET A 76 -18.26 -5.35 37.25
C MET A 76 -17.36 -5.58 38.47
N TYR A 77 -16.11 -5.12 38.42
CA TYR A 77 -15.18 -5.26 39.56
C TYR A 77 -15.65 -4.47 40.79
N LEU A 78 -16.24 -3.29 40.60
CA LEU A 78 -16.86 -2.49 41.65
C LEU A 78 -18.02 -3.25 42.31
N ASP A 79 -18.96 -3.76 41.52
CA ASP A 79 -20.15 -4.47 41.98
C ASP A 79 -19.79 -5.77 42.74
N GLN A 80 -18.75 -6.47 42.27
CA GLN A 80 -18.23 -7.67 42.91
C GLN A 80 -17.32 -7.37 44.11
N LYS A 81 -17.07 -6.10 44.44
CA LYS A 81 -16.17 -5.66 45.53
C LYS A 81 -14.73 -6.16 45.36
N LEU A 82 -14.26 -6.25 44.12
CA LEU A 82 -12.94 -6.77 43.74
C LEU A 82 -11.93 -5.66 43.42
N LEU A 83 -12.27 -4.37 43.58
CA LEU A 83 -11.35 -3.27 43.24
C LEU A 83 -10.02 -3.28 44.02
N ASN A 84 -10.00 -3.90 45.21
CA ASN A 84 -8.81 -3.98 46.06
C ASN A 84 -7.95 -5.23 45.78
N THR A 85 -8.29 -6.06 44.80
CA THR A 85 -7.42 -7.18 44.40
C THR A 85 -6.20 -6.68 43.63
N PRO A 86 -5.06 -7.38 43.68
CA PRO A 86 -3.87 -6.97 42.92
C PRO A 86 -4.13 -7.09 41.40
N PHE A 87 -3.85 -6.01 40.67
CA PHE A 87 -3.92 -5.96 39.20
C PHE A 87 -2.58 -5.50 38.61
N VAL A 88 -2.26 -6.04 37.43
CA VAL A 88 -1.16 -5.54 36.60
C VAL A 88 -1.77 -4.70 35.48
N PHE A 89 -1.43 -3.42 35.43
CA PHE A 89 -1.80 -2.54 34.34
C PHE A 89 -0.63 -2.37 33.38
N ARG A 90 -0.87 -2.56 32.08
CA ARG A 90 0.06 -2.22 31.01
C ARG A 90 -0.47 -1.00 30.29
N ILE A 91 0.20 0.14 30.46
CA ILE A 91 -0.22 1.42 29.91
C ILE A 91 0.87 1.90 28.94
N PRO A 92 0.62 1.90 27.63
CA PRO A 92 1.57 2.44 26.66
C PRO A 92 1.82 3.93 26.91
N VAL A 93 3.09 4.34 26.88
CA VAL A 93 3.51 5.74 26.95
C VAL A 93 4.12 6.10 25.61
N LEU A 94 3.43 6.96 24.87
CA LEU A 94 3.89 7.48 23.58
C LEU A 94 4.85 8.66 23.79
N ALA A 95 5.83 8.79 22.89
CA ALA A 95 6.66 9.99 22.79
C ALA A 95 5.77 11.22 22.53
N ASP A 96 6.18 12.38 23.07
CA ASP A 96 5.50 13.67 22.88
C ASP A 96 4.01 13.69 23.28
N MET A 97 3.60 12.82 24.22
CA MET A 97 2.21 12.79 24.69
C MET A 97 1.84 14.13 25.36
N PRO A 98 0.74 14.79 24.94
CA PRO A 98 0.35 16.08 25.48
C PRO A 98 -0.05 15.96 26.96
N LYS A 99 0.21 17.01 27.73
CA LYS A 99 -0.16 17.09 29.16
C LYS A 99 -1.67 16.91 29.40
N ASN A 100 -2.49 17.36 28.46
CA ASN A 100 -3.95 17.28 28.53
C ASN A 100 -4.47 16.28 27.50
N PRO A 101 -5.56 15.53 27.79
CA PRO A 101 -6.18 14.63 26.82
C PRO A 101 -6.57 15.36 25.54
N SER A 102 -6.30 14.72 24.39
CA SER A 102 -6.77 15.23 23.10
C SER A 102 -8.29 15.24 23.05
N PRO A 103 -8.91 16.27 22.42
CA PRO A 103 -10.36 16.32 22.28
C PRO A 103 -10.85 15.22 21.33
N TYR A 104 -12.07 14.73 21.57
CA TYR A 104 -12.75 13.88 20.61
C TYR A 104 -13.00 14.61 19.27
N PRO A 105 -13.11 13.89 18.15
CA PRO A 105 -13.56 14.47 16.89
C PRO A 105 -14.90 15.18 17.07
N SER A 106 -15.02 16.40 16.53
CA SER A 106 -16.23 17.23 16.62
C SER A 106 -17.23 17.00 15.49
N ASP A 107 -16.83 16.29 14.43
CA ASP A 107 -17.64 15.96 13.27
C ASP A 107 -17.17 14.65 12.62
N ASN A 108 -17.89 14.20 11.59
CA ASN A 108 -17.57 13.00 10.82
C ASN A 108 -16.89 13.31 9.47
N LYS A 109 -16.24 14.47 9.35
CA LYS A 109 -15.56 14.85 8.11
C LYS A 109 -14.23 14.12 8.01
N SER A 110 -13.91 13.65 6.81
CA SER A 110 -12.63 12.99 6.56
C SER A 110 -11.45 13.93 6.86
N ARG A 111 -10.43 13.40 7.54
CA ARG A 111 -9.13 14.06 7.75
C ARG A 111 -8.09 13.64 6.72
N ASN A 112 -8.44 12.79 5.76
CA ASN A 112 -7.50 12.31 4.75
C ASN A 112 -7.20 13.44 3.74
N ASN A 113 -5.98 13.95 3.80
CA ASN A 113 -5.38 14.91 2.87
C ASN A 113 -4.09 14.36 2.23
N TRP A 114 -4.05 13.04 1.98
CA TRP A 114 -2.92 12.39 1.30
C TRP A 114 -3.09 12.49 -0.22
N LEU A 115 -1.99 12.72 -0.94
CA LEU A 115 -1.95 12.63 -2.40
C LEU A 115 -1.65 11.19 -2.81
N LYS A 116 -2.30 10.75 -3.88
CA LYS A 116 -2.06 9.47 -4.56
C LYS A 116 -0.95 9.61 -5.61
N SER A 117 -0.85 10.76 -6.26
CA SER A 117 0.17 11.03 -7.29
C SER A 117 0.40 12.53 -7.51
N ILE A 118 1.57 12.86 -8.06
CA ILE A 118 1.96 14.16 -8.61
C ILE A 118 2.55 13.91 -10.00
N SER A 119 2.19 14.74 -10.98
CA SER A 119 2.69 14.65 -12.36
C SER A 119 2.87 16.02 -12.98
N ILE A 120 3.80 16.11 -13.94
CA ILE A 120 3.99 17.28 -14.80
C ILE A 120 3.63 16.89 -16.23
N GLN A 121 2.88 17.75 -16.90
CA GLN A 121 2.54 17.65 -18.31
C GLN A 121 3.15 18.82 -19.08
N GLY A 122 3.49 18.59 -20.35
CA GLY A 122 4.01 19.62 -21.26
C GLY A 122 5.54 19.74 -21.27
N ALA A 123 6.25 18.96 -20.46
CA ALA A 123 7.70 18.88 -20.45
C ALA A 123 8.17 17.52 -19.91
N GLU A 124 9.37 17.11 -20.30
CA GLU A 124 10.07 16.01 -19.67
C GLU A 124 10.57 16.45 -18.30
N PHE A 125 10.49 15.54 -17.32
CA PHE A 125 10.93 15.84 -15.98
C PHE A 125 11.51 14.60 -15.29
N ASP A 126 12.42 14.87 -14.36
CA ASP A 126 12.88 13.93 -13.37
C ASP A 126 12.48 14.43 -11.98
N MET A 127 12.09 13.51 -11.10
CA MET A 127 11.64 13.79 -9.74
C MET A 127 12.42 12.93 -8.75
N SER A 128 13.05 13.58 -7.78
CA SER A 128 13.77 12.93 -6.70
C SER A 128 13.30 13.43 -5.32
N PRO A 129 12.90 12.52 -4.42
CA PRO A 129 12.69 11.09 -4.64
C PRO A 129 11.44 10.83 -5.51
N ASN A 130 11.27 9.59 -5.99
CA ASN A 130 10.00 9.14 -6.56
C ASN A 130 8.83 9.45 -5.62
N PHE A 131 7.65 9.71 -6.19
CA PHE A 131 6.48 10.10 -5.40
C PHE A 131 6.18 9.09 -4.28
N ASN A 132 6.15 9.58 -3.05
CA ASN A 132 5.70 8.85 -1.88
C ASN A 132 4.80 9.76 -1.04
N PRO A 133 3.58 9.34 -0.68
CA PRO A 133 2.65 10.20 0.08
C PRO A 133 3.24 10.76 1.39
N GLU A 134 4.21 10.08 2.00
CA GLU A 134 4.90 10.48 3.24
C GLU A 134 6.12 11.40 3.03
N VAL A 135 6.51 11.66 1.78
CA VAL A 135 7.53 12.65 1.44
C VAL A 135 6.85 13.97 1.09
N TYR A 136 7.31 15.05 1.73
CA TYR A 136 6.72 16.38 1.59
C TYR A 136 7.57 17.36 0.79
N ASP A 137 8.78 16.99 0.42
CA ASP A 137 9.73 17.81 -0.33
C ASP A 137 10.27 17.01 -1.52
N TYR A 138 10.09 17.56 -2.72
CA TYR A 138 10.53 16.96 -3.97
C TYR A 138 11.41 17.94 -4.72
N ASN A 139 12.57 17.46 -5.15
CA ASN A 139 13.38 18.15 -6.13
C ASN A 139 13.03 17.62 -7.51
N MET A 140 12.84 18.53 -8.47
CA MET A 140 12.49 18.16 -9.83
C MET A 140 13.40 18.89 -10.80
N THR A 141 13.82 18.21 -11.86
CA THR A 141 14.45 18.87 -13.01
C THR A 141 13.46 18.79 -14.16
N VAL A 142 13.17 19.93 -14.78
CA VAL A 142 12.28 20.03 -15.94
C VAL A 142 13.10 20.52 -17.12
N TRP A 143 13.05 19.76 -18.21
CA TRP A 143 13.75 20.06 -19.45
C TRP A 143 12.80 20.50 -20.55
N GLY A 144 13.34 21.15 -21.57
CA GLY A 144 12.63 21.60 -22.75
C GLY A 144 12.62 23.12 -22.92
N GLU A 145 12.28 23.56 -24.13
CA GLU A 145 12.22 24.97 -24.51
C GLU A 145 10.90 25.65 -24.08
N THR A 146 9.90 24.86 -23.68
CA THR A 146 8.59 25.38 -23.26
C THR A 146 8.59 25.68 -21.77
N ASP A 147 8.49 26.97 -21.44
CA ASP A 147 8.43 27.44 -20.06
C ASP A 147 7.05 27.26 -19.40
N LEU A 148 6.08 26.63 -20.07
CA LEU A 148 4.71 26.47 -19.61
C LEU A 148 4.41 24.99 -19.33
N VAL A 149 4.28 24.63 -18.06
CA VAL A 149 3.99 23.26 -17.63
C VAL A 149 2.69 23.17 -16.84
N THR A 150 1.99 22.03 -16.93
CA THR A 150 0.79 21.76 -16.13
C THR A 150 1.12 20.78 -15.01
N ILE A 151 0.97 21.23 -13.76
CA ILE A 151 1.16 20.39 -12.58
C ILE A 151 -0.18 19.80 -12.19
N ALA A 152 -0.26 18.47 -12.18
CA ALA A 152 -1.45 17.73 -11.77
C ALA A 152 -1.14 16.86 -10.54
N ALA A 153 -2.15 16.70 -9.68
CA ALA A 153 -2.04 15.83 -8.52
C ALA A 153 -3.40 15.21 -8.19
N GLN A 154 -3.39 13.93 -7.81
CA GLN A 154 -4.58 13.19 -7.42
C GLN A 154 -4.60 13.02 -5.91
N ALA A 155 -5.74 13.25 -5.25
CA ALA A 155 -5.91 12.95 -3.84
C ALA A 155 -6.37 11.49 -3.63
N TYR A 156 -5.98 10.86 -2.51
CA TYR A 156 -6.47 9.53 -2.14
C TYR A 156 -7.98 9.53 -1.85
N HIS A 157 -8.46 10.55 -1.16
CA HIS A 157 -9.86 10.67 -0.79
C HIS A 157 -10.57 11.64 -1.71
N SER A 158 -11.71 11.26 -2.27
CA SER A 158 -12.47 12.06 -3.26
C SER A 158 -12.92 13.43 -2.75
N LYS A 159 -13.11 13.57 -1.43
CA LYS A 159 -13.44 14.85 -0.78
C LYS A 159 -12.22 15.71 -0.39
N CYS A 160 -11.01 15.24 -0.67
CA CYS A 160 -9.82 16.06 -0.52
C CYS A 160 -9.65 16.92 -1.77
N THR A 161 -9.42 18.21 -1.57
CA THR A 161 -9.17 19.18 -2.65
C THR A 161 -7.70 19.49 -2.73
N VAL A 162 -7.14 19.58 -3.94
CA VAL A 162 -5.74 19.95 -4.14
C VAL A 162 -5.69 21.34 -4.76
N LYS A 163 -5.04 22.28 -4.08
CA LYS A 163 -4.81 23.62 -4.62
C LYS A 163 -3.43 23.70 -5.26
N ASN A 164 -3.28 24.68 -6.15
CA ASN A 164 -2.05 24.97 -6.89
C ASN A 164 -1.59 23.86 -7.87
N ALA A 165 -2.41 22.83 -8.08
CA ALA A 165 -2.29 21.94 -9.24
C ALA A 165 -2.88 22.67 -10.45
N THR A 166 -2.03 23.39 -11.19
CA THR A 166 -2.42 24.27 -12.30
C THR A 166 -1.29 24.37 -13.32
N THR A 167 -1.57 25.05 -14.43
CA THR A 167 -0.56 25.48 -15.39
C THR A 167 0.27 26.63 -14.82
N VAL A 168 1.59 26.46 -14.83
CA VAL A 168 2.57 27.40 -14.29
C VAL A 168 3.60 27.74 -15.37
N LYS A 169 3.94 29.02 -15.46
CA LYS A 169 5.04 29.50 -16.28
C LYS A 169 6.33 29.50 -15.45
N LEU A 170 7.25 28.60 -15.75
CA LEU A 170 8.54 28.44 -15.10
C LEU A 170 9.51 29.55 -15.53
N LYS A 171 10.43 29.91 -14.62
CA LYS A 171 11.59 30.75 -14.93
C LYS A 171 12.82 29.86 -14.98
N PRO A 172 13.79 30.12 -15.88
CA PRO A 172 15.06 29.39 -15.86
C PRO A 172 15.68 29.39 -14.44
N GLY A 173 16.15 28.22 -14.00
CA GLY A 173 16.59 27.96 -12.64
C GLY A 173 15.47 27.48 -11.71
N MET A 174 15.64 27.74 -10.40
CA MET A 174 14.75 27.19 -9.36
C MET A 174 13.41 27.92 -9.28
N ASN A 175 12.33 27.14 -9.27
CA ASN A 175 10.95 27.54 -9.04
C ASN A 175 10.40 26.74 -7.86
N GLU A 176 9.81 27.42 -6.88
CA GLU A 176 9.16 26.75 -5.75
C GLU A 176 7.66 26.79 -5.91
N ILE A 177 7.03 25.61 -5.88
CA ILE A 177 5.59 25.43 -5.98
C ILE A 177 5.14 24.58 -4.80
N THR A 178 4.06 24.95 -4.14
CA THR A 178 3.50 24.19 -3.02
C THR A 178 2.10 23.72 -3.36
N LEU A 179 1.92 22.41 -3.48
CA LEU A 179 0.61 21.78 -3.58
C LEU A 179 0.00 21.70 -2.18
N GLU A 180 -1.17 22.31 -1.98
CA GLU A 180 -1.90 22.27 -0.71
C GLU A 180 -3.07 21.28 -0.84
N ALA A 181 -2.93 20.11 -0.23
CA ALA A 181 -4.00 19.12 -0.09
C ALA A 181 -4.85 19.46 1.15
N VAL A 182 -6.14 19.71 0.95
CA VAL A 182 -7.09 20.09 2.00
C VAL A 182 -8.15 19.01 2.13
N SER A 183 -8.19 18.35 3.29
CA SER A 183 -9.20 17.35 3.63
C SER A 183 -10.59 17.98 3.80
N GLU A 184 -11.63 17.16 3.84
CA GLU A 184 -13.02 17.60 4.07
C GLU A 184 -13.17 18.39 5.40
N SER A 185 -12.42 18.00 6.42
CA SER A 185 -12.37 18.66 7.73
C SER A 185 -11.52 19.93 7.77
N GLY A 186 -10.90 20.31 6.64
CA GLY A 186 -10.09 21.53 6.53
C GLY A 186 -8.63 21.38 6.97
N HIS A 187 -8.21 20.20 7.44
CA HIS A 187 -6.80 19.93 7.70
C HIS A 187 -6.01 19.95 6.40
N LYS A 188 -4.85 20.61 6.45
CA LYS A 188 -3.98 20.86 5.32
C LYS A 188 -2.72 20.01 5.38
N ARG A 189 -2.25 19.58 4.21
CA ARG A 189 -0.94 18.98 4.02
C ARG A 189 -0.31 19.60 2.78
N ASN A 190 0.95 19.98 2.91
CA ASN A 190 1.68 20.67 1.86
C ASN A 190 2.75 19.75 1.28
N TYR A 191 2.84 19.71 -0.04
CA TYR A 191 3.91 19.05 -0.77
C TYR A 191 4.67 20.13 -1.55
N LYS A 192 5.94 20.32 -1.21
CA LYS A 192 6.82 21.32 -1.80
C LYS A 192 7.53 20.71 -3.01
N LEU A 193 7.39 21.37 -4.15
CA LEU A 193 8.08 21.06 -5.39
C LEU A 193 9.13 22.13 -5.65
N SER A 194 10.39 21.73 -5.63
CA SER A 194 11.54 22.55 -5.97
C SER A 194 11.96 22.20 -7.40
N ILE A 195 11.41 22.93 -8.37
CA ILE A 195 11.55 22.65 -9.80
C ILE A 195 12.69 23.48 -10.40
N ASN A 196 13.78 22.82 -10.79
CA ASN A 196 14.84 23.40 -11.60
C ASN A 196 14.47 23.31 -13.08
N PHE A 197 14.11 24.44 -13.69
CA PHE A 197 13.86 24.51 -15.12
C PHE A 197 15.14 24.89 -15.85
N THR A 198 15.65 24.00 -16.71
CA THR A 198 16.93 24.25 -17.41
C THR A 198 16.77 25.21 -18.58
N GLY A 199 15.61 25.23 -19.24
CA GLY A 199 15.38 25.98 -20.48
C GLY A 199 16.17 25.42 -21.67
N GLU A 200 16.74 24.23 -21.51
CA GLU A 200 17.49 23.48 -22.50
C GLU A 200 16.79 22.16 -22.71
N GLU A 201 16.92 21.56 -23.89
CA GLU A 201 16.51 20.17 -24.11
C GLU A 201 17.10 19.26 -23.04
N GLY A 202 16.41 18.15 -22.78
CA GLY A 202 16.86 17.16 -21.83
C GLY A 202 18.26 16.64 -22.17
N PRO A 203 18.88 15.86 -21.28
CA PRO A 203 19.87 14.92 -21.78
C PRO A 203 19.25 14.21 -23.00
N ASP A 204 19.96 14.17 -24.13
CA ASP A 204 19.57 13.42 -25.34
C ASP A 204 19.62 11.93 -24.98
N LEU A 205 18.65 11.52 -24.16
CA LEU A 205 18.40 10.16 -23.80
C LEU A 205 17.65 9.59 -25.00
N PRO A 206 18.12 8.50 -25.60
CA PRO A 206 17.33 7.82 -26.60
C PRO A 206 15.96 7.53 -25.99
N PRO A 207 14.86 7.72 -26.75
CA PRO A 207 13.53 7.41 -26.24
C PRO A 207 13.53 6.01 -25.66
N VAL A 208 13.11 5.88 -24.41
CA VAL A 208 13.09 4.59 -23.71
C VAL A 208 11.88 3.80 -24.19
N ASN A 209 11.98 3.25 -25.40
CA ASN A 209 11.02 2.29 -25.91
C ASN A 209 11.46 0.90 -25.44
N VAL A 210 10.87 0.44 -24.34
CA VAL A 210 11.09 -0.92 -23.86
C VAL A 210 10.18 -1.85 -24.67
N GLU A 211 10.77 -2.58 -25.61
CA GLU A 211 10.05 -3.62 -26.35
C GLU A 211 10.22 -4.96 -25.63
N PRO A 212 9.19 -5.47 -24.93
CA PRO A 212 9.27 -6.77 -24.31
C PRO A 212 9.28 -7.91 -25.35
N LYS A 213 10.05 -8.95 -25.05
CA LYS A 213 10.11 -10.23 -25.79
C LYS A 213 9.25 -11.27 -25.08
N ASN A 214 9.10 -12.44 -25.69
CA ASN A 214 8.44 -13.61 -25.09
C ASN A 214 7.01 -13.34 -24.61
N ASP A 215 6.29 -12.47 -25.30
CA ASP A 215 4.91 -12.05 -24.99
C ASP A 215 4.73 -11.26 -23.70
N TYR A 216 5.81 -10.87 -22.98
CA TYR A 216 5.66 -9.83 -21.95
C TYR A 216 5.04 -8.56 -22.56
N GLN A 217 4.34 -7.78 -21.75
CA GLN A 217 3.73 -6.54 -22.21
C GLN A 217 4.19 -5.40 -21.35
N VAL A 218 4.47 -4.27 -22.01
CA VAL A 218 4.78 -3.00 -21.34
C VAL A 218 3.75 -1.99 -21.79
N LYS A 219 2.95 -1.48 -20.85
CA LYS A 219 1.91 -0.49 -21.12
C LYS A 219 1.69 0.40 -19.91
N GLU A 220 1.62 1.71 -20.13
CA GLU A 220 1.31 2.70 -19.08
C GLU A 220 2.24 2.60 -17.85
N GLY A 221 3.52 2.25 -18.07
CA GLY A 221 4.51 2.08 -17.00
C GLY A 221 4.43 0.74 -16.26
N TYR A 222 3.54 -0.16 -16.64
CA TYR A 222 3.45 -1.51 -16.10
C TYR A 222 4.14 -2.52 -17.00
N ILE A 223 4.78 -3.52 -16.40
CA ILE A 223 5.14 -4.78 -17.05
C ILE A 223 4.20 -5.88 -16.56
N THR A 224 3.57 -6.59 -17.50
CA THR A 224 2.63 -7.69 -17.24
C THR A 224 3.06 -8.95 -18.00
N ASN A 225 2.25 -10.00 -17.96
CA ASN A 225 2.55 -11.31 -18.55
C ASN A 225 3.71 -12.09 -17.89
N ALA A 226 3.87 -11.90 -16.58
CA ALA A 226 4.87 -12.55 -15.75
C ALA A 226 4.27 -13.69 -14.90
N TRP A 227 3.77 -14.75 -15.54
CA TRP A 227 3.13 -15.89 -14.84
C TRP A 227 4.04 -16.55 -13.78
N PRO A 228 3.59 -16.63 -12.52
CA PRO A 228 4.33 -17.34 -11.48
C PRO A 228 4.52 -18.83 -11.74
N GLU A 229 3.51 -19.49 -12.31
CA GLU A 229 3.48 -20.93 -12.56
C GLU A 229 4.55 -21.39 -13.57
N ASP A 230 4.90 -20.53 -14.52
CA ASP A 230 5.97 -20.76 -15.50
C ASP A 230 7.33 -20.23 -15.01
N GLY A 231 7.39 -19.66 -13.81
CA GLY A 231 8.59 -19.01 -13.27
C GLY A 231 8.97 -17.72 -14.00
N ARG A 232 8.05 -17.15 -14.79
CA ARG A 232 8.25 -15.91 -15.56
C ARG A 232 8.37 -14.69 -14.65
N ASN A 233 7.76 -14.72 -13.48
CA ASN A 233 7.93 -13.65 -12.48
C ASN A 233 9.31 -13.59 -11.81
N LYS A 234 10.26 -14.44 -12.18
CA LYS A 234 11.64 -14.32 -11.68
C LYS A 234 12.30 -13.08 -12.24
N ALA A 235 13.02 -12.35 -11.39
CA ALA A 235 13.71 -11.12 -11.76
C ALA A 235 14.56 -11.25 -13.03
N GLY A 236 15.33 -12.34 -13.16
CA GLY A 236 16.16 -12.59 -14.35
C GLY A 236 15.33 -12.78 -15.61
N GLN A 237 14.22 -13.51 -15.54
CA GLN A 237 13.33 -13.73 -16.69
C GLN A 237 12.66 -12.43 -17.16
N ILE A 238 12.28 -11.56 -16.22
CA ILE A 238 11.73 -10.25 -16.52
C ILE A 238 12.81 -9.37 -17.16
N LEU A 239 14.00 -9.29 -16.59
CA LEU A 239 15.10 -8.46 -17.11
C LEU A 239 15.53 -8.93 -18.51
N ASP A 240 15.67 -10.24 -18.72
CA ASP A 240 16.01 -10.84 -20.03
C ASP A 240 14.91 -10.64 -21.09
N SER A 241 13.67 -10.36 -20.66
CA SER A 241 12.57 -10.06 -21.57
C SER A 241 12.64 -8.66 -22.17
N LEU A 242 13.41 -7.74 -21.60
CA LEU A 242 13.42 -6.33 -22.04
C LEU A 242 14.42 -6.17 -23.19
N ASP A 243 13.95 -5.82 -24.38
CA ASP A 243 14.84 -5.31 -25.43
C ASP A 243 15.15 -3.85 -25.13
N LEU A 244 16.32 -3.62 -24.53
CA LEU A 244 16.75 -2.28 -24.16
C LEU A 244 17.54 -1.63 -25.30
N PRO A 245 17.31 -0.33 -25.61
CA PRO A 245 18.14 0.40 -26.56
C PRO A 245 19.61 0.43 -26.12
N GLN A 246 20.51 0.69 -27.07
CA GLN A 246 21.94 0.79 -26.78
C GLN A 246 22.20 1.84 -25.69
N GLY A 247 23.03 1.49 -24.70
CA GLY A 247 23.37 2.37 -23.58
C GLY A 247 22.48 2.20 -22.35
N PHE A 248 21.34 1.51 -22.46
CA PHE A 248 20.49 1.24 -21.32
C PHE A 248 20.86 -0.06 -20.60
N SER A 249 20.67 -0.06 -19.29
CA SER A 249 20.70 -1.24 -18.44
C SER A 249 19.49 -1.24 -17.50
N SER A 250 19.18 -2.36 -16.87
CA SER A 250 18.06 -2.48 -15.94
C SER A 250 18.43 -3.31 -14.71
N LYS A 251 17.76 -3.00 -13.60
CA LYS A 251 17.81 -3.77 -12.35
C LYS A 251 16.41 -3.98 -11.81
N ALA A 252 16.20 -5.11 -11.17
CA ALA A 252 14.92 -5.43 -10.53
C ALA A 252 15.01 -5.26 -9.02
N PHE A 253 13.95 -4.73 -8.42
CA PHE A 253 13.80 -4.53 -6.99
C PHE A 253 12.46 -5.13 -6.54
N ASP A 254 12.44 -5.78 -5.38
CA ASP A 254 11.18 -6.20 -4.78
C ASP A 254 10.33 -5.00 -4.33
N ALA A 255 9.07 -5.25 -3.93
CA ALA A 255 8.15 -4.20 -3.48
C ALA A 255 8.64 -3.44 -2.23
N SER A 256 9.63 -3.97 -1.50
CA SER A 256 10.26 -3.31 -0.34
C SER A 256 11.43 -2.39 -0.74
N GLY A 257 11.84 -2.42 -2.01
CA GLY A 257 12.95 -1.65 -2.55
C GLY A 257 14.31 -2.36 -2.47
N LYS A 258 14.34 -3.65 -2.16
CA LYS A 258 15.58 -4.44 -2.12
C LYS A 258 15.88 -5.01 -3.51
N GLU A 259 17.12 -4.87 -3.96
CA GLU A 259 17.57 -5.41 -5.24
C GLU A 259 17.42 -6.94 -5.29
N ALA A 260 16.80 -7.42 -6.36
CA ALA A 260 16.45 -8.81 -6.58
C ALA A 260 17.52 -9.53 -7.40
N LYS A 261 17.89 -10.74 -6.97
CA LYS A 261 18.77 -11.63 -7.74
C LYS A 261 17.98 -12.32 -8.85
N ALA A 262 18.66 -12.83 -9.88
CA ALA A 262 18.01 -13.42 -11.06
C ALA A 262 16.93 -14.48 -10.74
N ASP A 263 17.15 -15.34 -9.75
CA ASP A 263 16.20 -16.40 -9.37
C ASP A 263 15.10 -15.96 -8.39
N THR A 264 15.12 -14.71 -7.91
CA THR A 264 14.13 -14.18 -6.97
C THR A 264 12.77 -14.02 -7.66
N PRO A 265 11.71 -14.70 -7.21
CA PRO A 265 10.35 -14.44 -7.66
C PRO A 265 9.92 -13.04 -7.20
N LEU A 266 9.29 -12.29 -8.11
CA LEU A 266 8.74 -10.98 -7.86
C LEU A 266 7.21 -11.03 -7.91
N GLY A 267 6.58 -10.17 -7.11
CA GLY A 267 5.13 -9.98 -7.10
C GLY A 267 4.73 -8.59 -7.56
N THR A 268 3.42 -8.35 -7.62
CA THR A 268 2.88 -7.01 -7.92
C THR A 268 3.51 -5.93 -7.03
N GLY A 269 3.95 -4.83 -7.66
CA GLY A 269 4.60 -3.72 -6.98
C GLY A 269 6.13 -3.80 -6.95
N ALA A 270 6.73 -4.89 -7.42
CA ALA A 270 8.16 -4.92 -7.73
C ALA A 270 8.50 -3.88 -8.82
N ARG A 271 9.72 -3.33 -8.77
CA ARG A 271 10.18 -2.30 -9.71
C ARG A 271 11.28 -2.81 -10.62
N ILE A 272 11.24 -2.38 -11.86
CA ILE A 272 12.26 -2.60 -12.87
C ILE A 272 12.78 -1.22 -13.23
N ASP A 273 13.90 -0.85 -12.62
CA ASP A 273 14.51 0.46 -12.78
C ASP A 273 15.50 0.39 -13.95
N LEU A 274 15.37 1.32 -14.90
CA LEU A 274 16.25 1.49 -16.04
C LEU A 274 17.29 2.57 -15.73
N PHE A 275 18.49 2.40 -16.27
CA PHE A 275 19.64 3.28 -16.15
C PHE A 275 20.23 3.53 -17.54
N TYR A 276 20.81 4.70 -17.75
CA TYR A 276 21.49 5.06 -19.00
C TYR A 276 22.97 5.30 -18.74
N GLU A 277 23.84 4.58 -19.46
CA GLU A 277 25.30 4.57 -19.29
C GLU A 277 25.71 4.28 -17.83
N ASP A 278 26.85 4.80 -17.40
CA ASP A 278 27.41 4.60 -16.05
C ASP A 278 26.74 5.49 -14.98
N LYS A 279 25.53 6.01 -15.25
CA LYS A 279 24.79 6.83 -14.28
C LYS A 279 24.10 5.92 -13.26
N GLU A 280 24.19 6.28 -11.97
CA GLU A 280 23.45 5.60 -10.89
C GLU A 280 22.00 6.10 -10.75
N GLU A 281 21.63 7.16 -11.48
CA GLU A 281 20.27 7.72 -11.46
C GLU A 281 19.31 6.89 -12.32
N VAL A 282 18.14 6.62 -11.77
CA VAL A 282 17.07 5.88 -12.47
C VAL A 282 16.44 6.81 -13.50
N VAL A 283 16.49 6.42 -14.78
CA VAL A 283 15.91 7.21 -15.89
C VAL A 283 14.45 6.87 -16.16
N GLN A 284 14.04 5.64 -15.85
CA GLN A 284 12.65 5.21 -15.89
C GLN A 284 12.46 4.03 -14.94
N SER A 285 11.27 3.90 -14.35
CA SER A 285 10.88 2.73 -13.57
C SER A 285 9.61 2.12 -14.17
N LEU A 286 9.62 0.81 -14.40
CA LEU A 286 8.44 0.02 -14.71
C LEU A 286 7.99 -0.72 -13.44
N VAL A 287 6.68 -0.86 -13.25
CA VAL A 287 6.11 -1.58 -12.11
C VAL A 287 5.57 -2.92 -12.58
N LEU A 288 5.97 -4.00 -11.92
CA LEU A 288 5.43 -5.33 -12.17
C LEU A 288 3.99 -5.42 -11.67
N VAL A 289 3.10 -5.94 -12.50
CA VAL A 289 1.74 -6.30 -12.12
C VAL A 289 1.48 -7.76 -12.52
N ILE A 290 1.02 -8.54 -11.54
CA ILE A 290 0.53 -9.91 -11.74
C ILE A 290 -0.94 -9.91 -11.35
N TYR A 291 -1.81 -10.10 -12.34
CA TYR A 291 -3.25 -10.18 -12.12
C TYR A 291 -3.59 -11.36 -11.21
N GLY A 292 -4.28 -11.06 -10.11
CA GLY A 292 -4.56 -12.03 -9.06
C GLY A 292 -3.52 -12.12 -7.94
N ASP A 293 -2.41 -11.36 -8.00
CA ASP A 293 -1.43 -11.20 -6.90
C ASP A 293 -1.40 -9.75 -6.37
N PRO A 294 -2.47 -9.22 -5.77
CA PRO A 294 -2.46 -7.93 -5.10
C PRO A 294 -1.65 -7.91 -3.80
N SER A 295 -1.32 -9.07 -3.22
CA SER A 295 -0.45 -9.12 -2.05
C SER A 295 0.99 -8.73 -2.38
N GLY A 296 1.42 -8.98 -3.62
CA GLY A 296 2.75 -8.69 -4.11
C GLY A 296 3.78 -9.73 -3.69
N ASP A 297 3.35 -10.92 -3.27
CA ASP A 297 4.22 -12.01 -2.85
C ASP A 297 4.71 -12.89 -4.02
N GLY A 298 4.19 -12.64 -5.23
CA GLY A 298 4.54 -13.38 -6.43
C GLY A 298 3.85 -14.73 -6.53
N VAL A 299 2.84 -15.01 -5.69
CA VAL A 299 2.13 -16.30 -5.63
C VAL A 299 0.63 -16.08 -5.46
N ILE A 300 -0.14 -16.41 -6.50
CA ILE A 300 -1.61 -16.29 -6.45
C ILE A 300 -2.19 -17.33 -5.48
N ASN A 301 -2.66 -16.88 -4.32
CA ASN A 301 -3.13 -17.74 -3.24
C ASN A 301 -4.23 -17.11 -2.35
N ALA A 302 -4.51 -17.73 -1.20
CA ALA A 302 -5.57 -17.29 -0.29
C ALA A 302 -5.31 -15.90 0.34
N ILE A 303 -4.06 -15.44 0.35
CA ILE A 303 -3.69 -14.09 0.81
C ILE A 303 -4.28 -13.07 -0.15
N ASP A 304 -4.16 -13.25 -1.46
CA ASP A 304 -4.70 -12.35 -2.48
C ASP A 304 -6.21 -12.21 -2.43
N LEU A 305 -6.89 -13.32 -2.18
CA LEU A 305 -8.32 -13.36 -1.94
C LEU A 305 -8.75 -12.42 -0.80
N SER A 306 -7.92 -12.31 0.25
CA SER A 306 -8.19 -11.41 1.37
C SER A 306 -8.15 -9.93 0.96
N TYR A 307 -7.32 -9.57 -0.03
CA TYR A 307 -7.24 -8.19 -0.53
C TYR A 307 -8.50 -7.81 -1.31
N ILE A 308 -9.00 -8.71 -2.18
CA ILE A 308 -10.27 -8.48 -2.89
C ILE A 308 -11.43 -8.36 -1.90
N ILE A 309 -11.51 -9.24 -0.90
CA ILE A 309 -12.56 -9.18 0.12
C ILE A 309 -12.46 -7.88 0.91
N ASP A 310 -11.25 -7.44 1.27
CA ASP A 310 -11.02 -6.16 1.95
C ASP A 310 -11.46 -4.96 1.07
N SER A 311 -11.23 -5.01 -0.24
CA SER A 311 -11.78 -4.02 -1.19
C SER A 311 -13.30 -4.00 -1.16
N MET A 312 -13.93 -5.17 -1.32
CA MET A 312 -15.38 -5.28 -1.51
C MET A 312 -16.18 -5.04 -0.22
N VAL A 313 -15.69 -5.57 0.90
CA VAL A 313 -16.44 -5.60 2.17
C VAL A 313 -16.03 -4.47 3.10
N LYS A 314 -14.74 -4.12 3.12
CA LYS A 314 -14.20 -3.10 4.01
C LYS A 314 -13.96 -1.75 3.32
N GLY A 315 -14.12 -1.67 1.99
CA GLY A 315 -13.84 -0.47 1.22
C GLY A 315 -12.37 -0.03 1.32
N LYS A 316 -11.47 -0.99 1.56
CA LYS A 316 -10.04 -0.71 1.70
C LYS A 316 -9.49 -0.27 0.34
N THR A 317 -8.69 0.79 0.35
CA THR A 317 -8.02 1.31 -0.86
C THR A 317 -6.59 0.81 -0.92
N TRP A 318 -6.12 0.50 -2.13
CA TRP A 318 -4.80 -0.07 -2.38
C TRP A 318 -3.94 0.85 -3.25
N THR A 319 -2.66 0.49 -3.44
CA THR A 319 -1.81 1.18 -4.41
C THR A 319 -2.37 1.00 -5.82
N GLU A 320 -1.89 1.79 -6.78
CA GLU A 320 -2.39 1.69 -8.15
C GLU A 320 -2.12 0.31 -8.77
N ALA A 321 -0.88 -0.17 -8.69
CA ALA A 321 -0.50 -1.51 -9.14
C ALA A 321 -1.34 -2.62 -8.48
N GLN A 322 -1.62 -2.49 -7.18
CA GLN A 322 -2.47 -3.44 -6.48
C GLN A 322 -3.92 -3.39 -6.98
N ASN A 323 -4.48 -2.21 -7.25
CA ASN A 323 -5.82 -2.12 -7.83
C ASN A 323 -5.88 -2.74 -9.24
N VAL A 324 -4.82 -2.61 -10.04
CA VAL A 324 -4.72 -3.30 -11.34
C VAL A 324 -4.67 -4.82 -11.14
N ALA A 325 -3.88 -5.31 -10.18
CA ALA A 325 -3.82 -6.74 -9.86
C ALA A 325 -5.14 -7.30 -9.28
N LEU A 326 -5.91 -6.46 -8.57
CA LEU A 326 -7.22 -6.81 -8.00
C LEU A 326 -8.32 -6.97 -9.06
N ASP A 327 -8.23 -6.24 -10.17
CA ASP A 327 -9.09 -6.39 -11.35
C ASP A 327 -8.58 -7.56 -12.21
N ALA A 328 -8.60 -8.75 -11.63
CA ALA A 328 -8.03 -9.97 -12.20
C ALA A 328 -8.72 -10.39 -13.50
N ASN A 329 -10.01 -10.06 -13.68
CA ASN A 329 -10.72 -10.33 -14.93
C ASN A 329 -10.59 -9.20 -15.96
N ARG A 330 -10.11 -8.02 -15.53
CA ARG A 330 -9.86 -6.82 -16.35
C ARG A 330 -11.14 -6.24 -16.94
N ASP A 331 -12.22 -6.28 -16.18
CA ASP A 331 -13.49 -5.66 -16.54
C ASP A 331 -13.58 -4.19 -16.11
N GLY A 332 -12.56 -3.68 -15.42
CA GLY A 332 -12.48 -2.31 -14.91
C GLY A 332 -13.15 -2.12 -13.55
N SER A 333 -13.62 -3.18 -12.90
CA SER A 333 -14.36 -3.11 -11.63
C SER A 333 -13.95 -4.22 -10.66
N ILE A 334 -13.33 -3.87 -9.53
CA ILE A 334 -12.98 -4.84 -8.49
C ILE A 334 -14.24 -5.37 -7.79
N ASN A 335 -14.63 -6.62 -8.08
CA ASN A 335 -15.89 -7.20 -7.63
C ASN A 335 -15.84 -8.75 -7.45
N ALA A 336 -17.01 -9.39 -7.32
CA ALA A 336 -17.13 -10.83 -7.09
C ALA A 336 -16.62 -11.69 -8.28
N ILE A 337 -16.50 -11.12 -9.48
CA ILE A 337 -15.97 -11.81 -10.66
C ILE A 337 -14.45 -11.94 -10.56
N ASP A 338 -13.74 -10.93 -10.08
CA ASP A 338 -12.29 -11.02 -9.79
C ASP A 338 -12.01 -12.06 -8.71
N LEU A 339 -12.82 -12.03 -7.65
CA LEU A 339 -12.79 -13.03 -6.60
C LEU A 339 -12.95 -14.45 -7.17
N SER A 340 -13.89 -14.62 -8.10
CA SER A 340 -14.12 -15.90 -8.77
C SER A 340 -12.93 -16.33 -9.61
N SER A 341 -12.23 -15.38 -10.25
CA SER A 341 -11.03 -15.65 -11.05
C SER A 341 -9.87 -16.16 -10.19
N ILE A 342 -9.64 -15.55 -9.02
CA ILE A 342 -8.66 -16.04 -8.03
C ILE A 342 -9.05 -17.42 -7.49
N ILE A 343 -10.32 -17.63 -7.14
CA ILE A 343 -10.81 -18.93 -6.65
C ILE A 343 -10.63 -20.02 -7.72
N ASP A 344 -10.95 -19.73 -8.97
CA ASP A 344 -10.85 -20.71 -10.07
C ASP A 344 -9.39 -21.06 -10.35
N SER A 345 -8.48 -20.10 -10.27
CA SER A 345 -7.03 -20.37 -10.30
C SER A 345 -6.60 -21.30 -9.19
N MET A 346 -6.96 -21.00 -7.95
CA MET A 346 -6.54 -21.79 -6.79
C MET A 346 -7.16 -23.19 -6.73
N VAL A 347 -8.45 -23.32 -7.07
CA VAL A 347 -9.23 -24.55 -6.83
C VAL A 347 -9.31 -25.42 -8.06
N LYS A 348 -9.42 -24.82 -9.25
CA LYS A 348 -9.57 -25.54 -10.52
C LYS A 348 -8.27 -25.58 -11.32
N GLY A 349 -7.22 -24.90 -10.87
CA GLY A 349 -5.97 -24.76 -11.62
C GLY A 349 -6.15 -23.95 -12.92
N GLN A 350 -7.16 -23.07 -12.97
CA GLN A 350 -7.41 -22.25 -14.14
C GLN A 350 -6.56 -20.98 -14.07
N ALA A 351 -5.47 -20.95 -14.85
CA ALA A 351 -4.59 -19.80 -14.93
C ALA A 351 -5.38 -18.50 -15.15
N ILE A 352 -5.08 -17.48 -14.33
CA ILE A 352 -5.54 -16.11 -14.60
C ILE A 352 -4.72 -15.60 -15.78
N LYS A 353 -5.42 -15.20 -16.84
CA LYS A 353 -4.78 -14.62 -18.02
C LYS A 353 -4.03 -13.35 -17.64
N GLN A 354 -2.76 -13.30 -18.02
CA GLN A 354 -1.90 -12.15 -17.77
C GLN A 354 -1.70 -11.26 -19.03
N ASP A 355 -2.25 -11.70 -20.18
CA ASP A 355 -2.05 -11.18 -21.54
C ASP A 355 -3.20 -10.33 -22.07
#